data_AF-A0A9X0WH85-F1
#
_entry.id   AF-A0A9X0WH85-F1
#
_cell.length_a   1.000
_cell.length_b   1.000
_cell.length_c   1.000
_cell.angle_alpha   90.00
_cell.angle_beta   90.00
_cell.angle_gamma   90.00
#
_symmetry.space_group_name_H-M   'P 1'
#
loop_
_entity.id
_entity.type
_entity.pdbx_description
1 polymer ?
#
loop_
_entity_poly.entity_id
_entity_poly.type
_entity_poly.pdbx_seq_one_letter_code
_entity_poly.pdbx_strand_id
1 'polypeptide(L)'
;MRVSAPASRSDRVTARKAGRFNMFVIAVGHSTAADMEICATALVAQTTAQLHGETPHAALLFSTFGLDHATLLRELKRQWPDCSIVGGSSYGEVSRALGYRLGSSLLILFASDTIEIRTGVLRNLRGDDELAQADSIERQLGHLRAPSEQPALGLLLPDGLGVDGTSVVRNIANVLPKTPLFGGSTAENLQNQRTLQFFETEILEHAVPYLLFFGPLRFSWSVTQGLSAGWDPVSERLDAVCEGRFIRTIEGEPVFDYLTTRYPVEGRDWSYVHPFAIYPDRASDDHLLCDVIRFDTATGMLECAQSLPSLCQIQLTEPDPPAIVRAARRNLLQTLANDAELTPAAGVLWFSCVNRALVLEKDPADEYRAATEGLVTQMPIVGFQTYGEIAPRGPAGDPFYYSCTLVTLLLGEVPRPTGLAADAASAISTANLKLRNQALAESLKAAQDELEQLRLKLSESESVARLTMHGRTEQRLRYRALALDLLCEILDSRFNDVRRVAIKGDALRLNKSGLARLIDEQHRRRHDAPFPLTIAQLARLLSPGMDQE
;
A
#
# COMPACT_ATOMS: atom_id res chain seq x y z
N MET A 1 -51.92 2.96 54.31
CA MET A 1 -51.63 3.72 53.07
C MET A 1 -50.72 4.89 53.41
N ARG A 2 -49.40 4.77 53.19
CA ARG A 2 -48.50 5.93 53.16
C ARG A 2 -48.21 6.21 51.70
N VAL A 3 -48.70 7.34 51.21
CA VAL A 3 -48.48 7.83 49.85
C VAL A 3 -47.04 8.33 49.77
N SER A 4 -46.23 7.72 48.91
CA SER A 4 -44.88 8.18 48.60
C SER A 4 -44.95 9.44 47.73
N ALA A 5 -44.18 10.47 48.11
CA ALA A 5 -44.04 11.69 47.33
C ALA A 5 -43.34 11.41 45.99
N PRO A 6 -43.69 12.12 44.90
CA PRO A 6 -43.00 11.96 43.63
C PRO A 6 -41.58 12.52 43.71
N ALA A 7 -40.59 11.70 43.33
CA ALA A 7 -39.18 12.09 43.29
C ALA A 7 -38.98 13.36 42.43
N SER A 8 -38.14 14.27 42.92
CA SER A 8 -37.91 15.57 42.29
C SER A 8 -37.24 15.40 40.92
N ARG A 9 -37.39 16.42 40.05
CA ARG A 9 -36.76 16.45 38.72
C ARG A 9 -35.22 16.34 38.80
N SER A 10 -34.61 16.72 39.93
CA SER A 10 -33.17 16.59 40.18
C SER A 10 -32.74 15.15 40.48
N ASP A 11 -33.57 14.38 41.20
CA ASP A 11 -33.32 12.98 41.53
C ASP A 11 -33.45 12.07 40.30
N ARG A 12 -34.28 12.45 39.32
CA ARG A 12 -34.37 11.77 38.01
C ARG A 12 -33.17 12.08 37.10
N VAL A 13 -32.50 13.21 37.27
CA VAL A 13 -31.31 13.60 36.48
C VAL A 13 -30.04 12.96 37.05
N THR A 14 -29.92 12.85 38.37
CA THR A 14 -28.81 12.13 39.03
C THR A 14 -28.93 10.62 38.87
N ALA A 15 -30.13 10.04 38.94
CA ALA A 15 -30.33 8.61 38.68
C ALA A 15 -30.09 8.21 37.22
N ARG A 16 -30.30 9.10 36.24
CA ARG A 16 -29.96 8.87 34.82
C ARG A 16 -28.46 8.89 34.54
N LYS A 17 -27.65 9.55 35.38
CA LYS A 17 -26.18 9.58 35.25
C LYS A 17 -25.47 8.36 35.85
N ALA A 18 -26.15 7.58 36.69
CA ALA A 18 -25.53 6.49 37.45
C ALA A 18 -25.35 5.16 36.67
N GLY A 19 -25.75 5.10 35.39
CA GLY A 19 -25.66 3.89 34.57
C GLY A 19 -25.18 4.10 33.12
N ARG A 20 -24.69 5.30 32.78
CA ARG A 20 -24.06 5.53 31.47
C ARG A 20 -22.65 4.97 31.53
N PHE A 21 -22.42 3.84 30.87
CA PHE A 21 -21.08 3.51 30.39
C PHE A 21 -20.62 4.70 29.55
N ASN A 22 -19.47 5.28 29.87
CA ASN A 22 -18.78 6.20 28.96
C ASN A 22 -18.66 5.48 27.61
N MET A 23 -19.15 6.09 26.55
CA MET A 23 -19.33 5.40 25.28
C MET A 23 -18.93 6.33 24.15
N PHE A 24 -17.68 6.21 23.71
CA PHE A 24 -17.35 6.59 22.36
C PHE A 24 -18.04 5.63 21.38
N VAL A 25 -18.97 6.17 20.60
CA VAL A 25 -19.82 5.43 19.66
C VAL A 25 -19.45 5.81 18.24
N ILE A 26 -19.32 4.79 17.40
CA ILE A 26 -19.30 4.92 15.95
C ILE A 26 -20.59 4.28 15.42
N ALA A 27 -21.48 5.12 14.87
CA ALA A 27 -22.75 4.68 14.27
C ALA A 27 -22.67 4.79 12.75
N VAL A 28 -23.20 3.80 12.04
CA VAL A 28 -22.98 3.67 10.59
C VAL A 28 -24.30 3.55 9.83
N GLY A 29 -24.44 4.31 8.76
CA GLY A 29 -25.47 4.11 7.75
C GLY A 29 -24.83 3.85 6.39
N HIS A 30 -25.34 2.89 5.64
CA HIS A 30 -24.92 2.63 4.26
C HIS A 30 -26.16 2.39 3.38
N SER A 31 -26.26 3.14 2.29
CA SER A 31 -27.41 3.11 1.38
C SER A 31 -26.98 3.06 -0.08
N THR A 32 -27.70 2.29 -0.89
CA THR A 32 -27.58 2.22 -2.35
C THR A 32 -28.76 2.90 -3.06
N ALA A 33 -29.51 3.75 -2.34
CA ALA A 33 -30.63 4.47 -2.92
C ALA A 33 -30.13 5.55 -3.90
N ALA A 34 -30.65 5.54 -5.13
CA ALA A 34 -30.28 6.50 -6.16
C ALA A 34 -30.88 7.90 -5.90
N ASP A 35 -32.04 7.97 -5.23
CA ASP A 35 -32.63 9.23 -4.77
C ASP A 35 -31.99 9.66 -3.46
N MET A 36 -31.46 10.89 -3.41
CA MET A 36 -30.66 11.36 -2.29
C MET A 36 -31.48 11.77 -1.07
N GLU A 37 -32.76 12.08 -1.20
CA GLU A 37 -33.67 12.32 -0.06
C GLU A 37 -34.02 11.00 0.62
N ILE A 38 -34.31 9.96 -0.18
CA ILE A 38 -34.52 8.60 0.31
C ILE A 38 -33.23 8.06 0.93
N CYS A 39 -32.08 8.30 0.29
CA CYS A 39 -30.77 7.93 0.80
C CYS A 39 -30.51 8.56 2.17
N ALA A 40 -30.66 9.88 2.29
CA ALA A 40 -30.49 10.59 3.56
C ALA A 40 -31.41 10.03 4.66
N THR A 41 -32.68 9.80 4.34
CA THR A 41 -33.65 9.21 5.28
C THR A 41 -33.21 7.84 5.77
N ALA A 42 -32.73 6.97 4.87
CA ALA A 42 -32.22 5.65 5.23
C ALA A 42 -30.96 5.73 6.11
N LEU A 43 -30.00 6.59 5.77
CA LEU A 43 -28.77 6.81 6.54
C LEU A 43 -29.09 7.31 7.96
N VAL A 44 -30.03 8.26 8.08
CA VAL A 44 -30.47 8.81 9.37
C VAL A 44 -31.16 7.75 10.23
N ALA A 45 -32.05 6.96 9.65
CA ALA A 45 -32.73 5.88 10.38
C ALA A 45 -31.73 4.84 10.91
N GLN A 46 -30.78 4.40 10.07
CA GLN A 46 -29.78 3.40 10.43
C GLN A 46 -28.85 3.89 11.54
N THR A 47 -28.30 5.10 11.40
CA THR A 47 -27.36 5.67 12.37
C THR A 47 -28.02 6.03 13.70
N THR A 48 -29.23 6.61 13.68
CA THR A 48 -29.97 6.97 14.91
C THR A 48 -30.25 5.75 15.77
N ALA A 49 -30.56 4.59 15.17
CA ALA A 49 -30.78 3.35 15.90
C ALA A 49 -29.53 2.85 16.66
N GLN A 50 -28.33 3.23 16.21
CA GLN A 50 -27.03 2.82 16.77
C GLN A 50 -26.45 3.83 17.76
N LEU A 51 -26.94 5.07 17.77
CA LEU A 51 -26.46 6.12 18.68
C LEU A 51 -26.91 5.92 20.15
N HIS A 52 -27.90 5.05 20.39
CA HIS A 52 -28.41 4.75 21.73
C HIS A 52 -28.83 5.97 22.57
N GLY A 53 -29.25 7.06 21.90
CA GLY A 53 -29.67 8.31 22.53
C GLY A 53 -28.55 9.32 22.78
N GLU A 54 -27.32 9.03 22.36
CA GLU A 54 -26.23 10.01 22.32
C GLU A 54 -26.36 10.92 21.10
N THR A 55 -25.86 12.16 21.23
CA THR A 55 -25.87 13.15 20.15
C THR A 55 -24.54 13.10 19.40
N PRO A 56 -24.55 12.96 18.07
CA PRO A 56 -23.33 12.99 17.27
C PRO A 56 -22.81 14.43 17.14
N HIS A 57 -21.51 14.60 17.23
CA HIS A 57 -20.86 15.93 17.11
C HIS A 57 -20.08 16.08 15.80
N ALA A 58 -19.62 14.96 15.23
CA ALA A 58 -18.94 14.94 13.95
C ALA A 58 -19.37 13.74 13.12
N ALA A 59 -19.28 13.87 11.81
CA ALA A 59 -19.61 12.84 10.84
C ALA A 59 -18.58 12.78 9.71
N LEU A 60 -18.34 11.57 9.22
CA LEU A 60 -17.75 11.32 7.91
C LEU A 60 -18.85 10.94 6.93
N LEU A 61 -18.86 11.59 5.76
CA LEU A 61 -19.72 11.22 4.64
C LEU A 61 -18.89 10.88 3.41
N PHE A 62 -19.03 9.65 2.93
CA PHE A 62 -18.49 9.24 1.63
C PHE A 62 -19.65 8.90 0.70
N SER A 63 -19.57 9.37 -0.54
CA SER A 63 -20.61 9.14 -1.53
C SER A 63 -19.99 8.96 -2.90
N THR A 64 -20.41 7.91 -3.62
CA THR A 64 -19.87 7.59 -4.94
C THR A 64 -19.96 8.82 -5.85
N PHE A 65 -18.89 9.10 -6.59
CA PHE A 65 -18.83 10.22 -7.51
C PHE A 65 -19.96 10.15 -8.57
N GLY A 66 -20.55 11.31 -8.87
CA GLY A 66 -21.65 11.44 -9.84
C GLY A 66 -23.06 11.39 -9.23
N LEU A 67 -23.20 11.12 -7.93
CA LEU A 67 -24.47 11.27 -7.22
C LEU A 67 -24.78 12.74 -6.87
N ASP A 68 -26.04 13.07 -6.54
CA ASP A 68 -26.43 14.42 -6.11
C ASP A 68 -26.00 14.70 -4.65
N HIS A 69 -24.69 14.91 -4.48
CA HIS A 69 -24.07 15.18 -3.18
C HIS A 69 -24.65 16.42 -2.50
N ALA A 70 -25.07 17.43 -3.26
CA ALA A 70 -25.60 18.68 -2.73
C ALA A 70 -26.92 18.45 -2.00
N THR A 71 -27.79 17.61 -2.58
CA THR A 71 -29.03 17.21 -1.92
C THR A 71 -28.77 16.34 -0.71
N LEU A 72 -27.89 15.34 -0.83
CA LEU A 72 -27.55 14.48 0.29
C LEU A 72 -27.04 15.28 1.51
N LEU A 73 -26.06 16.16 1.32
CA LEU A 73 -25.49 16.98 2.40
C LEU A 73 -26.54 17.88 3.06
N ARG A 74 -27.39 18.54 2.27
CA ARG A 74 -28.45 19.41 2.77
C ARG A 74 -29.46 18.66 3.62
N GLU A 75 -29.88 17.47 3.17
CA GLU A 75 -30.84 16.63 3.88
C GLU A 75 -30.26 16.11 5.19
N LEU A 76 -29.00 15.65 5.19
CA LEU A 76 -28.32 15.19 6.41
C LEU A 76 -28.12 16.34 7.40
N LYS A 77 -27.69 17.51 6.93
CA LYS A 77 -27.48 18.69 7.79
C LYS A 77 -28.79 19.20 8.41
N ARG A 78 -29.93 19.06 7.71
CA ARG A 78 -31.26 19.37 8.29
C ARG A 78 -31.59 18.47 9.49
N GLN A 79 -31.18 17.20 9.46
CA GLN A 79 -31.45 16.24 10.54
C GLN A 79 -30.49 16.41 11.73
N TRP A 80 -29.23 16.77 11.47
CA TRP A 80 -28.25 17.06 12.52
C TRP A 80 -27.56 18.43 12.32
N PRO A 81 -28.24 19.53 12.67
CA PRO A 81 -27.71 20.89 12.48
C PRO A 81 -26.40 21.15 13.24
N ASP A 82 -26.25 20.53 14.40
CA ASP A 82 -25.07 20.74 15.29
C ASP A 82 -23.96 19.71 15.03
N CYS A 83 -24.19 18.70 14.20
CA CYS A 83 -23.17 17.71 13.83
C CYS A 83 -22.38 18.23 12.64
N SER A 84 -21.06 18.35 12.78
CA SER A 84 -20.19 18.78 11.69
C SER A 84 -19.98 17.64 10.70
N ILE A 85 -20.24 17.87 9.41
CA ILE A 85 -20.11 16.83 8.38
C ILE A 85 -18.87 17.12 7.55
N VAL A 86 -17.94 16.17 7.48
CA VAL A 86 -16.79 16.25 6.57
C VAL A 86 -16.69 14.96 5.76
N GLY A 87 -16.03 15.00 4.61
CA GLY A 87 -16.07 13.85 3.73
C GLY A 87 -15.58 14.13 2.33
N GLY A 88 -16.07 13.32 1.39
CA GLY A 88 -15.87 13.60 -0.03
C GLY A 88 -16.40 12.51 -0.93
N SER A 89 -16.14 12.69 -2.22
CA SER A 89 -16.46 11.69 -3.22
C SER A 89 -15.60 10.45 -3.06
N SER A 90 -16.15 9.32 -3.45
CA SER A 90 -15.48 8.03 -3.43
C SER A 90 -15.60 7.33 -4.80
N TYR A 91 -14.80 6.27 -4.98
CA TYR A 91 -15.07 5.27 -6.01
C TYR A 91 -16.15 4.29 -5.55
N GLY A 92 -16.06 3.83 -4.29
CA GLY A 92 -17.05 2.97 -3.65
C GLY A 92 -16.84 2.87 -2.14
N GLU A 93 -17.85 2.39 -1.44
CA GLU A 93 -17.89 2.31 0.03
C GLU A 93 -17.94 0.87 0.53
N VAL A 94 -17.41 0.65 1.73
CA VAL A 94 -17.47 -0.64 2.43
C VAL A 94 -18.16 -0.51 3.77
N SER A 95 -18.98 -1.51 4.09
CA SER A 95 -19.53 -1.67 5.43
C SER A 95 -19.79 -3.13 5.73
N ARG A 96 -19.93 -3.48 7.00
CA ARG A 96 -20.34 -4.83 7.40
C ARG A 96 -21.75 -5.21 6.90
N ALA A 97 -22.65 -4.24 6.76
CA ALA A 97 -24.03 -4.49 6.34
C ALA A 97 -24.15 -4.85 4.85
N LEU A 98 -23.44 -4.12 3.98
CA LEU A 98 -23.56 -4.26 2.52
C LEU A 98 -22.31 -4.83 1.84
N GLY A 99 -21.20 -5.01 2.56
CA GLY A 99 -19.89 -5.24 1.91
C GLY A 99 -19.45 -4.02 1.11
N TYR A 100 -18.67 -4.26 0.06
CA TYR A 100 -18.28 -3.25 -0.93
C TYR A 100 -19.43 -2.92 -1.89
N ARG A 101 -19.69 -1.63 -2.13
CA ARG A 101 -20.71 -1.15 -3.06
C ARG A 101 -20.21 0.04 -3.87
N LEU A 102 -20.66 0.07 -5.12
CA LEU A 102 -20.59 1.22 -6.03
C LEU A 102 -21.96 1.88 -6.07
N GLY A 103 -22.00 3.19 -6.34
CA GLY A 103 -23.25 3.94 -6.45
C GLY A 103 -23.97 4.04 -5.11
N SER A 104 -23.21 4.12 -4.02
CA SER A 104 -23.71 4.14 -2.66
C SER A 104 -23.26 5.38 -1.90
N SER A 105 -23.76 5.51 -0.67
CA SER A 105 -23.31 6.53 0.27
C SER A 105 -23.20 5.94 1.67
N LEU A 106 -22.12 6.28 2.35
CA LEU A 106 -21.75 5.82 3.69
C LEU A 106 -21.66 7.02 4.62
N LEU A 107 -22.46 7.00 5.68
CA LEU A 107 -22.42 7.95 6.77
C LEU A 107 -21.86 7.27 8.02
N ILE A 108 -20.84 7.88 8.62
CA ILE A 108 -20.25 7.44 9.88
C ILE A 108 -20.39 8.58 10.87
N LEU A 109 -21.12 8.37 11.96
CA LEU A 109 -21.31 9.35 13.03
C LEU A 109 -20.44 9.02 14.24
N PHE A 110 -19.84 10.06 14.82
CA PHE A 110 -19.08 9.98 16.06
C PHE A 110 -19.85 10.68 17.19
N ALA A 111 -20.09 9.95 18.26
CA ALA A 111 -20.68 10.48 19.49
C ALA A 111 -19.82 10.08 20.69
N SER A 112 -19.56 11.02 21.59
CA SER A 112 -18.81 10.78 22.84
C SER A 112 -19.10 11.90 23.83
N ASP A 113 -18.99 11.60 25.12
CA ASP A 113 -19.03 12.56 26.21
C ASP A 113 -17.62 12.94 26.74
N THR A 114 -16.57 12.28 26.24
CA THR A 114 -15.17 12.46 26.68
C THR A 114 -14.20 12.81 25.55
N ILE A 115 -14.53 12.42 24.31
CA ILE A 115 -13.75 12.71 23.12
C ILE A 115 -14.36 13.91 22.42
N GLU A 116 -13.59 14.99 22.33
CA GLU A 116 -13.95 16.16 21.53
C GLU A 116 -13.41 15.97 20.11
N ILE A 117 -14.22 16.29 19.10
CA ILE A 117 -13.81 16.22 17.70
C ILE A 117 -13.98 17.61 17.10
N ARG A 118 -12.86 18.22 16.69
CA ARG A 118 -12.86 19.51 15.98
C ARG A 118 -12.70 19.25 14.49
N THR A 119 -13.59 19.81 13.68
CA THR A 119 -13.54 19.69 12.22
C THR A 119 -13.03 20.97 11.59
N GLY A 120 -12.51 20.87 10.37
CA GLY A 120 -12.16 22.03 9.57
C GLY A 120 -11.81 21.63 8.15
N VAL A 121 -11.37 22.62 7.37
CA VAL A 121 -10.98 22.39 5.97
C VAL A 121 -9.87 23.34 5.56
N LEU A 122 -8.83 22.78 4.96
CA LEU A 122 -7.78 23.57 4.31
C LEU A 122 -8.20 23.90 2.90
N ARG A 123 -7.99 25.15 2.51
CA ARG A 123 -8.39 25.69 1.20
C ARG A 123 -7.19 26.25 0.46
N ASN A 124 -7.36 26.44 -0.84
CA ASN A 124 -6.39 27.10 -1.71
C ASN A 124 -5.02 26.39 -1.69
N LEU A 125 -5.03 25.06 -1.83
CA LEU A 125 -3.81 24.24 -1.87
C LEU A 125 -3.38 23.87 -3.28
N ARG A 126 -3.96 24.54 -4.29
CA ARG A 126 -3.69 24.30 -5.70
C ARG A 126 -2.30 24.81 -6.09
N GLY A 127 -1.61 24.03 -6.92
CA GLY A 127 -0.33 24.38 -7.53
C GLY A 127 0.84 23.56 -7.00
N ASP A 128 1.95 23.57 -7.74
CA ASP A 128 3.15 22.78 -7.45
C ASP A 128 4.18 23.53 -6.58
N ASP A 129 3.86 24.75 -6.13
CA ASP A 129 4.75 25.54 -5.25
C ASP A 129 4.63 25.03 -3.81
N GLU A 130 5.56 24.16 -3.41
CA GLU A 130 5.64 23.59 -2.06
C GLU A 130 5.71 24.67 -0.96
N LEU A 131 6.40 25.79 -1.20
CA LEU A 131 6.55 26.86 -0.19
C LEU A 131 5.23 27.61 -0.01
N ALA A 132 4.57 27.97 -1.11
CA ALA A 132 3.27 28.62 -1.04
C ALA A 132 2.21 27.72 -0.36
N GLN A 133 2.27 26.41 -0.63
CA GLN A 133 1.40 25.43 0.02
C GLN A 133 1.69 25.34 1.53
N ALA A 134 2.96 25.25 1.93
CA ALA A 134 3.35 25.22 3.33
C ALA A 134 2.90 26.49 4.09
N ASP A 135 3.11 27.68 3.51
CA ASP A 135 2.66 28.95 4.08
C ASP A 135 1.13 29.05 4.16
N SER A 136 0.40 28.46 3.21
CA SER A 136 -1.05 28.37 3.25
C SER A 136 -1.54 27.50 4.40
N ILE A 137 -0.90 26.35 4.62
CA ILE A 137 -1.21 25.41 5.70
C ILE A 137 -0.87 26.02 7.06
N GLU A 138 0.31 26.63 7.24
CA GLU A 138 0.71 27.28 8.49
C GLU A 138 -0.26 28.43 8.85
N ARG A 139 -0.70 29.24 7.87
CA ARG A 139 -1.69 30.31 8.14
C ARG A 139 -3.04 29.77 8.60
N GLN A 140 -3.46 28.61 8.08
CA GLN A 140 -4.77 28.04 8.38
C GLN A 140 -4.76 27.20 9.66
N LEU A 141 -3.68 26.45 9.95
CA LEU A 141 -3.58 25.55 11.10
C LEU A 141 -2.64 26.02 12.21
N GLY A 142 -1.81 27.04 12.00
CA GLY A 142 -0.76 27.45 12.94
C GLY A 142 -1.28 27.83 14.33
N HIS A 143 -2.55 28.22 14.43
CA HIS A 143 -3.22 28.47 15.72
C HIS A 143 -3.35 27.20 16.59
N LEU A 144 -3.27 26.00 16.00
CA LEU A 144 -3.35 24.70 16.69
C LEU A 144 -1.99 24.20 17.21
N ARG A 145 -0.90 24.95 16.99
CA ARG A 145 0.46 24.54 17.37
C ARG A 145 0.71 24.52 18.88
N ALA A 146 -0.19 25.13 19.66
CA ALA A 146 -0.05 25.26 21.11
C ALA A 146 0.15 23.89 21.80
N PRO A 147 1.27 23.66 22.53
CA PRO A 147 1.62 22.35 23.06
C PRO A 147 0.63 21.74 24.06
N SER A 148 -0.22 22.56 24.69
CA SER A 148 -1.18 22.12 25.70
C SER A 148 -2.47 21.52 25.13
N GLU A 149 -2.69 21.63 23.81
CA GLU A 149 -3.90 21.16 23.12
C GLU A 149 -3.56 20.48 21.79
N GLN A 150 -2.58 19.56 21.74
CA GLN A 150 -2.39 18.77 20.52
C GLN A 150 -3.43 17.64 20.42
N PRO A 151 -4.02 17.43 19.22
CA PRO A 151 -4.94 16.32 19.00
C PRO A 151 -4.25 14.97 19.24
N ALA A 152 -5.00 14.03 19.82
CA ALA A 152 -4.57 12.64 19.97
C ALA A 152 -4.46 11.92 18.62
N LEU A 153 -5.27 12.33 17.62
CA LEU A 153 -5.28 11.79 16.27
C LEU A 153 -5.86 12.81 15.29
N GLY A 154 -5.34 12.85 14.06
CA GLY A 154 -5.92 13.59 12.94
C GLY A 154 -6.39 12.68 11.82
N LEU A 155 -7.59 12.91 11.29
CA LEU A 155 -8.09 12.33 10.05
C LEU A 155 -8.06 13.39 8.95
N LEU A 156 -7.44 13.06 7.82
CA LEU A 156 -7.29 13.94 6.66
C LEU A 156 -7.94 13.33 5.43
N LEU A 157 -8.64 14.15 4.64
CA LEU A 157 -9.32 13.73 3.41
C LEU A 157 -8.90 14.63 2.24
N PRO A 158 -7.64 14.55 1.79
CA PRO A 158 -7.18 15.42 0.72
C PRO A 158 -7.86 15.12 -0.61
N ASP A 159 -7.88 16.13 -1.49
CA ASP A 159 -8.15 15.95 -2.92
C ASP A 159 -7.19 14.89 -3.50
N GLY A 160 -7.74 13.88 -4.20
CA GLY A 160 -6.97 12.78 -4.75
C GLY A 160 -6.31 13.06 -6.10
N LEU A 161 -6.61 14.20 -6.75
CA LEU A 161 -6.08 14.55 -8.07
C LEU A 161 -5.49 15.97 -8.12
N GLY A 162 -6.05 16.91 -7.35
CA GLY A 162 -5.75 18.33 -7.47
C GLY A 162 -4.67 18.87 -6.53
N VAL A 163 -4.14 18.05 -5.61
CA VAL A 163 -3.08 18.45 -4.66
C VAL A 163 -2.04 17.33 -4.50
N ASP A 164 -0.80 17.69 -4.20
CA ASP A 164 0.23 16.72 -3.80
C ASP A 164 -0.03 16.25 -2.36
N GLY A 165 -0.61 15.05 -2.24
CA GLY A 165 -0.92 14.43 -0.95
C GLY A 165 0.30 14.22 -0.05
N THR A 166 1.48 13.96 -0.63
CA THR A 166 2.72 13.79 0.14
C THR A 166 3.13 15.09 0.81
N SER A 167 3.09 16.19 0.05
CA SER A 167 3.44 17.53 0.55
C SER A 167 2.41 18.04 1.56
N VAL A 168 1.12 17.81 1.32
CA VAL A 168 0.04 18.14 2.27
C VAL A 168 0.25 17.45 3.61
N VAL A 169 0.45 16.13 3.63
CA VAL A 169 0.65 15.36 4.87
C VAL A 169 1.88 15.84 5.62
N ARG A 170 3.01 16.04 4.93
CA ARG A 170 4.26 16.55 5.50
C ARG A 170 4.08 17.92 6.14
N ASN A 171 3.42 18.85 5.44
CA ASN A 171 3.22 20.21 5.90
C ASN A 171 2.27 20.27 7.10
N ILE A 172 1.20 19.46 7.14
CA ILE A 172 0.32 19.37 8.31
C ILE A 172 1.05 18.75 9.51
N ALA A 173 1.87 17.72 9.28
CA ALA A 173 2.68 17.10 10.34
C ALA A 173 3.66 18.10 10.97
N ASN A 174 4.21 19.04 10.20
CA ASN A 174 5.07 20.12 10.73
C ASN A 174 4.32 21.06 11.70
N VAL A 175 3.02 21.29 11.46
CA VAL A 175 2.16 22.08 12.35
C VAL A 175 1.74 21.28 13.59
N LEU A 176 1.48 19.98 13.41
CA LEU A 176 0.97 19.06 14.44
C LEU A 176 1.95 17.90 14.72
N PRO A 177 3.18 18.17 15.22
CA PRO A 177 4.27 17.19 15.22
C PRO A 177 4.10 16.00 16.17
N LYS A 178 3.12 16.01 17.09
CA LYS A 178 2.83 14.86 17.97
C LYS A 178 1.49 14.21 17.66
N THR A 179 0.81 14.65 16.61
CA THR A 179 -0.48 14.11 16.21
C THR A 179 -0.25 13.13 15.07
N PRO A 180 -0.49 11.82 15.27
CA PRO A 180 -0.47 10.89 14.16
C PRO A 180 -1.63 11.20 13.21
N LEU A 181 -1.33 11.23 11.92
CA LEU A 181 -2.28 11.56 10.87
C LEU A 181 -2.66 10.30 10.10
N PHE A 182 -3.95 10.15 9.85
CA PHE A 182 -4.54 9.04 9.11
C PHE A 182 -5.56 9.55 8.10
N GLY A 183 -6.02 8.68 7.21
CA GLY A 183 -7.12 8.97 6.31
C GLY A 183 -6.85 8.45 4.90
N GLY A 184 -7.46 9.09 3.93
CA GLY A 184 -7.32 8.72 2.53
C GLY A 184 -7.90 9.78 1.62
N SER A 185 -7.36 9.84 0.41
CA SER A 185 -7.70 10.86 -0.56
C SER A 185 -9.03 10.55 -1.22
N THR A 186 -9.87 11.56 -1.39
CA THR A 186 -11.16 11.39 -2.06
C THR A 186 -10.94 10.89 -3.48
N ALA A 187 -11.87 10.07 -3.98
CA ALA A 187 -11.75 9.41 -5.28
C ALA A 187 -12.92 9.76 -6.19
N GLU A 188 -12.77 9.48 -7.47
CA GLU A 188 -13.81 9.62 -8.48
C GLU A 188 -14.01 8.33 -9.29
N ASN A 189 -14.76 8.37 -10.39
CA ASN A 189 -15.10 7.22 -11.22
C ASN A 189 -14.04 6.88 -12.29
N LEU A 190 -12.76 7.12 -12.00
CA LEU A 190 -11.58 6.82 -12.83
C LEU A 190 -11.54 7.56 -14.17
N GLN A 191 -12.22 8.70 -14.27
CA GLN A 191 -12.14 9.61 -15.41
C GLN A 191 -10.97 10.59 -15.29
N ASN A 192 -10.27 10.62 -14.16
CA ASN A 192 -9.15 11.50 -13.82
C ASN A 192 -9.44 12.99 -14.07
N GLN A 193 -10.66 13.43 -13.74
CA GLN A 193 -11.09 14.81 -13.98
C GLN A 193 -10.96 15.69 -12.73
N ARG A 194 -11.63 15.29 -11.64
CA ARG A 194 -11.66 16.02 -10.37
C ARG A 194 -12.18 15.12 -9.25
N THR A 195 -11.76 15.40 -8.03
CA THR A 195 -12.33 14.77 -6.83
C THR A 195 -13.00 15.84 -5.97
N LEU A 196 -14.03 15.45 -5.23
CA LEU A 196 -14.84 16.40 -4.46
C LEU A 196 -14.62 16.17 -2.97
N GLN A 197 -14.47 17.26 -2.22
CA GLN A 197 -14.36 17.26 -0.77
C GLN A 197 -15.60 17.89 -0.15
N PHE A 198 -16.08 17.32 0.96
CA PHE A 198 -17.27 17.81 1.66
C PHE A 198 -16.87 18.47 2.97
N PHE A 199 -17.42 19.65 3.22
CA PHE A 199 -17.35 20.34 4.50
C PHE A 199 -18.69 21.02 4.76
N GLU A 200 -19.41 20.58 5.78
CA GLU A 200 -20.79 20.95 6.07
C GLU A 200 -21.72 20.70 4.87
N THR A 201 -22.19 21.76 4.21
CA THR A 201 -22.99 21.67 2.97
C THR A 201 -22.20 22.11 1.74
N GLU A 202 -20.92 22.43 1.90
CA GLU A 202 -20.04 22.84 0.81
C GLU A 202 -19.46 21.61 0.10
N ILE A 203 -19.43 21.70 -1.23
CA ILE A 203 -18.72 20.77 -2.12
C ILE A 203 -17.54 21.54 -2.70
N LEU A 204 -16.35 21.00 -2.50
CA LEU A 204 -15.09 21.69 -2.68
C LEU A 204 -14.18 20.88 -3.60
N GLU A 205 -13.22 21.58 -4.20
CA GLU A 205 -12.10 21.01 -4.95
C GLU A 205 -10.81 21.60 -4.38
N HIS A 206 -9.69 20.90 -4.52
CA HIS A 206 -8.37 21.34 -4.05
C HIS A 206 -8.34 21.69 -2.55
N ALA A 207 -9.12 20.94 -1.77
CA ALA A 207 -9.29 21.13 -0.34
C ALA A 207 -8.88 19.90 0.45
N VAL A 208 -8.69 20.08 1.76
CA VAL A 208 -8.39 18.99 2.69
C VAL A 208 -9.27 19.16 3.93
N PRO A 209 -10.49 18.61 3.94
CA PRO A 209 -11.26 18.48 5.17
C PRO A 209 -10.51 17.60 6.17
N TYR A 210 -10.68 17.90 7.45
CA TYR A 210 -10.05 17.16 8.52
C TYR A 210 -10.94 17.03 9.76
N LEU A 211 -10.65 16.01 10.56
CA LEU A 211 -11.14 15.86 11.93
C LEU A 211 -9.95 15.71 12.87
N LEU A 212 -9.98 16.42 13.99
CA LEU A 212 -8.98 16.35 15.04
C LEU A 212 -9.64 15.83 16.32
N PHE A 213 -9.14 14.71 16.82
CA PHE A 213 -9.68 14.03 18.00
C PHE A 213 -8.89 14.45 19.23
N PHE A 214 -9.58 14.82 20.30
CA PHE A 214 -9.01 15.21 21.59
C PHE A 214 -9.62 14.38 22.72
N GLY A 215 -8.89 14.25 23.82
CA GLY A 215 -9.32 13.48 24.98
C GLY A 215 -8.72 12.08 25.03
N PRO A 216 -9.32 11.15 25.79
CA PRO A 216 -8.75 9.82 26.08
C PRO A 216 -8.99 8.82 24.94
N LEU A 217 -8.72 9.21 23.69
CA LEU A 217 -8.81 8.33 22.52
C LEU A 217 -7.75 7.21 22.63
N ARG A 218 -8.15 5.97 22.38
CA ARG A 218 -7.24 4.87 22.07
C ARG A 218 -7.42 4.47 20.62
N PHE A 219 -6.32 4.08 19.98
CA PHE A 219 -6.35 3.62 18.61
C PHE A 219 -5.22 2.63 18.32
N SER A 220 -5.41 1.85 17.27
CA SER A 220 -4.45 0.89 16.75
C SER A 220 -4.62 0.83 15.23
N TRP A 221 -3.57 0.53 14.49
CA TRP A 221 -3.63 0.47 13.03
C TRP A 221 -2.68 -0.55 12.43
N SER A 222 -2.88 -0.81 11.15
CA SER A 222 -1.96 -1.55 10.29
C SER A 222 -2.03 -0.99 8.87
N VAL A 223 -0.93 -1.13 8.14
CA VAL A 223 -0.75 -0.67 6.76
C VAL A 223 -0.20 -1.84 5.95
N THR A 224 -0.78 -2.14 4.78
CA THR A 224 -0.12 -3.06 3.84
C THR A 224 0.99 -2.31 3.11
N GLN A 225 2.22 -2.80 3.09
CA GLN A 225 3.34 -1.98 2.60
C GLN A 225 4.23 -2.70 1.60
N GLY A 226 4.72 -1.94 0.62
CA GLY A 226 5.59 -2.45 -0.43
C GLY A 226 4.98 -3.63 -1.18
N LEU A 227 5.83 -4.53 -1.64
CA LEU A 227 5.44 -5.74 -2.38
C LEU A 227 4.51 -6.65 -1.55
N SER A 228 4.62 -6.62 -0.21
CA SER A 228 3.74 -7.39 0.69
C SER A 228 2.27 -6.96 0.65
N ALA A 229 1.95 -5.83 0.01
CA ALA A 229 0.59 -5.39 -0.25
C ALA A 229 -0.13 -6.23 -1.32
N GLY A 230 0.60 -7.11 -2.02
CA GLY A 230 0.05 -8.04 -3.02
C GLY A 230 0.52 -7.77 -4.45
N TRP A 231 1.74 -7.26 -4.60
CA TRP A 231 2.39 -7.06 -5.90
C TRP A 231 3.71 -7.80 -5.93
N ASP A 232 3.96 -8.52 -7.02
CA ASP A 232 5.18 -9.25 -7.25
C ASP A 232 6.13 -8.44 -8.13
N PRO A 233 7.44 -8.40 -7.83
CA PRO A 233 8.42 -7.75 -8.69
C PRO A 233 8.69 -8.62 -9.93
N VAL A 234 8.65 -8.02 -11.12
CA VAL A 234 8.86 -8.70 -12.41
C VAL A 234 10.11 -8.25 -13.15
N SER A 235 10.90 -7.35 -12.55
CA SER A 235 12.19 -6.89 -13.08
C SER A 235 13.28 -6.95 -12.02
N GLU A 236 14.54 -6.86 -12.46
CA GLU A 236 15.64 -6.47 -11.57
C GLU A 236 15.45 -5.02 -11.07
N ARG A 237 16.21 -4.63 -10.04
CA ARG A 237 16.26 -3.23 -9.58
C ARG A 237 17.00 -2.40 -10.61
N LEU A 238 16.34 -1.35 -11.09
CA LEU A 238 16.83 -0.46 -12.14
C LEU A 238 17.12 0.92 -11.56
N ASP A 239 18.28 1.49 -11.86
CA ASP A 239 18.67 2.83 -11.43
C ASP A 239 17.81 3.87 -12.15
N ALA A 240 17.12 4.73 -11.39
CA ALA A 240 16.24 5.77 -11.92
C ALA A 240 16.70 7.17 -11.49
N VAL A 241 16.53 8.14 -12.40
CA VAL A 241 16.72 9.56 -12.11
C VAL A 241 15.37 10.25 -12.18
N CYS A 242 15.01 10.94 -11.10
CA CYS A 242 13.70 11.56 -10.92
C CYS A 242 13.81 13.07 -10.69
N GLU A 243 12.76 13.80 -11.02
CA GLU A 243 12.58 15.22 -10.78
C GLU A 243 11.20 15.44 -10.14
N GLY A 244 11.17 15.67 -8.83
CA GLY A 244 9.91 15.71 -8.07
C GLY A 244 9.15 14.40 -8.22
N ARG A 245 7.95 14.45 -8.81
CA ARG A 245 7.10 13.27 -9.08
C ARG A 245 7.34 12.63 -10.45
N PHE A 246 8.30 13.11 -11.23
CA PHE A 246 8.55 12.63 -12.59
C PHE A 246 9.77 11.73 -12.65
N ILE A 247 9.65 10.57 -13.31
CA ILE A 247 10.80 9.74 -13.67
C ILE A 247 11.29 10.18 -15.04
N ARG A 248 12.58 10.54 -15.13
CA ARG A 248 13.20 11.06 -16.35
C ARG A 248 13.92 9.96 -17.13
N THR A 249 14.74 9.17 -16.44
CA THR A 249 15.53 8.09 -17.05
C THR A 249 15.56 6.84 -16.18
N ILE A 250 15.62 5.68 -16.82
CA ILE A 250 15.88 4.37 -16.22
C ILE A 250 17.13 3.80 -16.89
N GLU A 251 18.11 3.33 -16.12
CA GLU A 251 19.38 2.78 -16.64
C GLU A 251 20.09 3.73 -17.63
N GLY A 252 19.95 5.05 -17.41
CA GLY A 252 20.51 6.09 -18.29
C GLY A 252 19.77 6.31 -19.61
N GLU A 253 18.73 5.52 -19.91
CA GLU A 253 17.85 5.70 -21.07
C GLU A 253 16.62 6.53 -20.68
N PRO A 254 16.05 7.37 -21.58
CA PRO A 254 14.76 8.00 -21.35
C PRO A 254 13.69 6.97 -20.96
N VAL A 255 12.90 7.26 -19.92
CA VAL A 255 11.95 6.28 -19.33
C VAL A 255 10.99 5.72 -20.37
N PHE A 256 10.50 6.55 -21.28
CA PHE A 256 9.60 6.12 -22.36
C PHE A 256 10.26 5.08 -23.25
N ASP A 257 11.41 5.43 -23.82
CA ASP A 257 12.13 4.58 -24.76
C ASP A 257 12.52 3.26 -24.10
N TYR A 258 12.95 3.32 -22.84
CA TYR A 258 13.28 2.15 -22.04
C TYR A 258 12.08 1.19 -21.95
N LEU A 259 10.90 1.71 -21.58
CA LEU A 259 9.69 0.92 -21.39
C LEU A 259 9.08 0.44 -22.70
N THR A 260 8.90 1.30 -23.70
CA THR A 260 8.24 0.94 -24.98
C THR A 260 9.05 -0.05 -25.82
N THR A 261 10.38 -0.08 -25.65
CA THR A 261 11.24 -1.05 -26.35
C THR A 261 11.16 -2.44 -25.72
N ARG A 262 10.80 -2.53 -24.44
CA ARG A 262 10.86 -3.75 -23.64
C ARG A 262 9.48 -4.33 -23.31
N TYR A 263 8.45 -3.48 -23.28
CA TYR A 263 7.08 -3.85 -22.96
C TYR A 263 6.15 -3.36 -24.08
N PRO A 264 5.18 -4.20 -24.51
CA PRO A 264 4.18 -3.79 -25.48
C PRO A 264 3.24 -2.75 -24.84
N VAL A 265 3.58 -1.47 -24.99
CA VAL A 265 2.71 -0.36 -24.58
C VAL A 265 1.73 -0.09 -25.74
N GLU A 266 0.58 -0.77 -25.73
CA GLU A 266 -0.51 -0.48 -26.69
C GLU A 266 -1.33 0.72 -26.21
N GLY A 267 -1.17 1.88 -26.87
CA GLY A 267 -1.91 3.08 -26.52
C GLY A 267 -1.31 3.85 -25.34
N ARG A 268 -1.83 5.05 -25.06
CA ARG A 268 -1.32 5.94 -24.00
C ARG A 268 -1.69 5.48 -22.58
N ASP A 269 -2.34 4.33 -22.45
CA ASP A 269 -2.93 3.88 -21.19
C ASP A 269 -1.96 2.93 -20.50
N TRP A 270 -1.03 3.50 -19.70
CA TRP A 270 -0.33 2.71 -18.69
C TRP A 270 -1.38 2.22 -17.69
N SER A 271 -1.41 0.91 -17.44
CA SER A 271 -2.39 0.33 -16.53
C SER A 271 -2.12 0.77 -15.09
N TYR A 272 -3.11 1.40 -14.45
CA TYR A 272 -3.04 1.91 -13.06
C TYR A 272 -2.72 0.82 -12.03
N VAL A 273 -2.80 -0.46 -12.40
CA VAL A 273 -2.58 -1.58 -11.47
C VAL A 273 -1.13 -2.11 -11.46
N HIS A 274 -0.21 -1.46 -12.17
CA HIS A 274 1.22 -1.79 -12.17
C HIS A 274 2.06 -0.64 -11.56
N PRO A 275 2.00 -0.43 -10.24
CA PRO A 275 2.86 0.53 -9.57
C PRO A 275 4.33 0.10 -9.69
N PHE A 276 5.23 1.06 -9.51
CA PHE A 276 6.64 0.72 -9.30
C PHE A 276 6.91 0.47 -7.83
N ALA A 277 7.73 -0.53 -7.53
CA ALA A 277 8.39 -0.61 -6.24
C ALA A 277 9.59 0.34 -6.26
N ILE A 278 9.53 1.40 -5.46
CA ILE A 278 10.57 2.42 -5.33
C ILE A 278 11.44 2.08 -4.13
N TYR A 279 12.75 2.03 -4.34
CA TYR A 279 13.80 1.84 -3.34
C TYR A 279 14.57 3.16 -3.18
N PRO A 280 14.26 3.98 -2.16
CA PRO A 280 14.90 5.28 -1.99
C PRO A 280 16.39 5.18 -1.69
N ASP A 281 16.82 4.12 -1.01
CA ASP A 281 18.21 3.85 -0.67
C ASP A 281 18.66 2.55 -1.33
N ARG A 282 19.69 2.62 -2.16
CA ARG A 282 20.29 1.47 -2.86
C ARG A 282 20.86 0.42 -1.90
N ALA A 283 21.26 0.83 -0.71
CA ALA A 283 21.80 -0.08 0.30
C ALA A 283 20.71 -0.78 1.13
N SER A 284 19.44 -0.43 0.91
CA SER A 284 18.31 -0.94 1.67
C SER A 284 17.35 -1.76 0.79
N ASP A 285 16.67 -2.70 1.42
CA ASP A 285 15.53 -3.40 0.83
C ASP A 285 14.19 -2.73 1.18
N ASP A 286 14.21 -1.62 1.91
CA ASP A 286 13.02 -0.82 2.20
C ASP A 286 12.49 -0.19 0.91
N HIS A 287 11.22 -0.45 0.62
CA HIS A 287 10.57 0.01 -0.59
C HIS A 287 9.10 0.37 -0.36
N LEU A 288 8.57 1.13 -1.30
CA LEU A 288 7.19 1.58 -1.33
C LEU A 288 6.63 1.35 -2.73
N LEU A 289 5.33 1.08 -2.82
CA LEU A 289 4.64 1.12 -4.10
C LEU A 289 4.33 2.57 -4.44
N CYS A 290 4.57 2.95 -5.69
CA CYS A 290 4.24 4.26 -6.22
C CYS A 290 3.47 4.10 -7.53
N ASP A 291 2.26 4.65 -7.56
CA ASP A 291 1.40 4.58 -8.73
C ASP A 291 1.94 5.48 -9.85
N VAL A 292 1.78 4.99 -11.07
CA VAL A 292 2.07 5.71 -12.30
C VAL A 292 0.77 6.32 -12.80
N ILE A 293 0.70 7.64 -12.87
CA ILE A 293 -0.52 8.39 -13.20
C ILE A 293 -0.66 8.55 -14.71
N ARG A 294 0.39 9.03 -15.37
CA ARG A 294 0.37 9.22 -16.82
C ARG A 294 1.75 9.21 -17.44
N PHE A 295 1.76 8.96 -18.73
CA PHE A 295 2.91 9.19 -19.58
C PHE A 295 2.83 10.58 -20.21
N ASP A 296 3.82 11.44 -19.97
CA ASP A 296 3.87 12.77 -20.58
C ASP A 296 4.59 12.71 -21.93
N THR A 297 3.81 12.68 -23.01
CA THR A 297 4.36 12.60 -24.37
C THR A 297 5.12 13.84 -24.83
N ALA A 298 4.93 14.99 -24.16
CA ALA A 298 5.63 16.22 -24.54
C ALA A 298 7.04 16.27 -23.96
N THR A 299 7.21 15.77 -22.73
CA THR A 299 8.50 15.76 -22.01
C THR A 299 9.23 14.41 -22.11
N GLY A 300 8.52 13.33 -22.43
CA GLY A 300 9.05 11.97 -22.41
C GLY A 300 9.15 11.36 -21.01
N MET A 301 8.63 12.05 -19.98
CA MET A 301 8.71 11.65 -18.58
C MET A 301 7.50 10.82 -18.14
N LEU A 302 7.68 10.03 -17.09
CA LEU A 302 6.60 9.30 -16.43
C LEU A 302 6.19 10.05 -15.16
N GLU A 303 4.92 10.39 -15.03
CA GLU A 303 4.39 11.05 -13.83
C GLU A 303 3.89 10.03 -12.81
N CYS A 304 4.39 10.13 -11.58
CA CYS A 304 4.00 9.30 -10.45
C CYS A 304 3.06 10.06 -9.50
N ALA A 305 2.29 9.31 -8.71
CA ALA A 305 1.36 9.86 -7.72
C ALA A 305 2.05 10.58 -6.56
N GLN A 306 3.31 10.24 -6.31
CA GLN A 306 4.09 10.74 -5.18
C GLN A 306 5.42 11.32 -5.66
N SER A 307 5.94 12.26 -4.88
CA SER A 307 7.31 12.76 -5.06
C SER A 307 8.33 11.67 -4.78
N LEU A 308 9.32 11.56 -5.66
CA LEU A 308 10.36 10.54 -5.65
C LEU A 308 11.72 11.13 -5.23
N PRO A 309 12.61 10.34 -4.62
CA PRO A 309 14.01 10.73 -4.48
C PRO A 309 14.64 11.01 -5.84
N SER A 310 15.48 12.04 -5.93
CA SER A 310 16.15 12.43 -7.19
C SER A 310 16.96 11.30 -7.85
N LEU A 311 17.48 10.38 -7.02
CA LEU A 311 18.11 9.13 -7.43
C LEU A 311 17.52 8.02 -6.56
N CYS A 312 17.02 6.97 -7.20
CA CYS A 312 16.50 5.79 -6.52
C CYS A 312 16.69 4.55 -7.39
N GLN A 313 16.38 3.37 -6.86
CA GLN A 313 16.14 2.20 -7.70
C GLN A 313 14.64 1.92 -7.81
N ILE A 314 14.21 1.37 -8.94
CA ILE A 314 12.82 0.97 -9.14
C ILE A 314 12.74 -0.50 -9.56
N GLN A 315 11.62 -1.15 -9.30
CA GLN A 315 11.24 -2.40 -9.94
C GLN A 315 9.85 -2.29 -10.52
N LEU A 316 9.67 -2.91 -11.68
CA LEU A 316 8.36 -3.14 -12.27
C LEU A 316 7.64 -4.20 -11.46
N THR A 317 6.32 -4.05 -11.32
CA THR A 317 5.51 -5.00 -10.57
C THR A 317 4.31 -5.49 -11.36
N GLU A 318 3.80 -6.64 -10.97
CA GLU A 318 2.49 -7.14 -11.39
C GLU A 318 1.62 -7.48 -10.18
N PRO A 319 0.31 -7.29 -10.26
CA PRO A 319 -0.58 -7.64 -9.16
C PRO A 319 -0.72 -9.16 -8.98
N ASP A 320 -0.73 -9.61 -7.71
CA ASP A 320 -1.18 -10.95 -7.30
C ASP A 320 -2.52 -10.80 -6.54
N PRO A 321 -3.69 -10.97 -7.21
CA PRO A 321 -4.99 -10.78 -6.57
C PRO A 321 -5.20 -11.66 -5.31
N PRO A 322 -4.86 -12.98 -5.31
CA PRO A 322 -4.81 -13.76 -4.09
C PRO A 322 -3.95 -13.17 -2.97
N ALA A 323 -2.76 -12.61 -3.27
CA ALA A 323 -1.92 -11.97 -2.25
C ALA A 323 -2.54 -10.68 -1.71
N ILE A 324 -3.18 -9.86 -2.55
CA ILE A 324 -3.93 -8.66 -2.12
C ILE A 324 -4.98 -9.02 -1.07
N VAL A 325 -5.75 -10.09 -1.32
CA VAL A 325 -6.78 -10.59 -0.40
C VAL A 325 -6.18 -11.09 0.91
N ARG A 326 -5.10 -11.89 0.84
CA ARG A 326 -4.39 -12.36 2.06
C ARG A 326 -3.79 -11.19 2.85
N ALA A 327 -3.26 -10.18 2.17
CA ALA A 327 -2.71 -8.98 2.78
C ALA A 327 -3.80 -8.19 3.52
N ALA A 328 -4.98 -8.04 2.93
CA ALA A 328 -6.11 -7.36 3.56
C ALA A 328 -6.58 -8.07 4.84
N ARG A 329 -6.69 -9.40 4.81
CA ARG A 329 -7.01 -10.19 6.00
C ARG A 329 -5.97 -10.04 7.10
N ARG A 330 -4.67 -10.19 6.78
CA ARG A 330 -3.59 -10.00 7.76
C ARG A 330 -3.61 -8.60 8.36
N ASN A 331 -3.81 -7.57 7.53
CA ASN A 331 -3.85 -6.17 7.96
C ASN A 331 -4.94 -5.94 9.02
N LEU A 332 -6.19 -6.33 8.74
CA LEU A 332 -7.28 -6.16 9.70
C LEU A 332 -7.05 -6.96 10.99
N LEU A 333 -6.58 -8.21 10.88
CA LEU A 333 -6.29 -9.04 12.04
C LEU A 333 -5.17 -8.45 12.92
N GLN A 334 -4.13 -7.88 12.31
CA GLN A 334 -3.06 -7.18 13.01
C GLN A 334 -3.59 -5.94 13.74
N THR A 335 -4.40 -5.12 13.07
CA THR A 335 -5.03 -3.94 13.67
C THR A 335 -5.82 -4.28 14.93
N LEU A 336 -6.59 -5.37 14.89
CA LEU A 336 -7.35 -5.89 16.04
C LEU A 336 -6.45 -6.48 17.14
N ALA A 337 -5.30 -7.06 16.78
CA ALA A 337 -4.37 -7.70 17.72
C ALA A 337 -3.41 -6.73 18.41
N ASN A 338 -3.11 -5.60 17.77
CA ASN A 338 -2.10 -4.61 18.21
C ASN A 338 -2.48 -3.91 19.53
N ASP A 339 -3.78 -3.79 19.85
CA ASP A 339 -4.23 -3.32 21.17
C ASP A 339 -5.37 -4.21 21.71
N ALA A 340 -4.99 -5.32 22.34
CA ALA A 340 -5.94 -6.27 22.94
C ALA A 340 -6.68 -5.72 24.17
N GLU A 341 -6.23 -4.59 24.73
CA GLU A 341 -6.86 -3.91 25.87
C GLU A 341 -7.84 -2.83 25.44
N LEU A 342 -7.92 -2.52 24.13
CA LEU A 342 -8.89 -1.59 23.56
C LEU A 342 -10.28 -2.21 23.61
N THR A 343 -10.90 -2.17 24.80
CA THR A 343 -12.22 -2.72 25.09
C THR A 343 -13.07 -1.77 25.93
N PRO A 344 -14.28 -1.40 25.48
CA PRO A 344 -14.85 -1.72 24.17
C PRO A 344 -14.23 -0.86 23.05
N ALA A 345 -13.91 -1.49 21.93
CA ALA A 345 -13.59 -0.78 20.69
C ALA A 345 -14.86 -0.21 20.06
N ALA A 346 -14.77 1.00 19.51
CA ALA A 346 -15.90 1.70 18.90
C ALA A 346 -16.09 1.30 17.43
N GLY A 347 -15.02 1.12 16.67
CA GLY A 347 -15.07 0.88 15.23
C GLY A 347 -13.71 0.74 14.56
N VAL A 348 -13.69 0.21 13.34
CA VAL A 348 -12.53 0.23 12.44
C VAL A 348 -12.86 1.07 11.22
N LEU A 349 -12.02 2.06 10.93
CA LEU A 349 -12.00 2.78 9.66
C LEU A 349 -11.12 2.04 8.65
N TRP A 350 -11.58 1.98 7.39
CA TRP A 350 -10.99 1.21 6.29
C TRP A 350 -10.73 2.14 5.10
N PHE A 351 -9.46 2.34 4.76
CA PHE A 351 -9.04 3.15 3.60
C PHE A 351 -8.26 2.25 2.65
N SER A 352 -8.85 1.88 1.52
CA SER A 352 -8.22 0.98 0.53
C SER A 352 -8.00 1.71 -0.78
N CYS A 353 -6.87 1.48 -1.43
CA CYS A 353 -6.57 2.11 -2.71
C CYS A 353 -7.47 1.57 -3.81
N VAL A 354 -7.98 2.46 -4.67
CA VAL A 354 -8.83 2.09 -5.82
C VAL A 354 -8.18 1.04 -6.71
N ASN A 355 -6.84 1.05 -6.84
CA ASN A 355 -6.11 0.08 -7.65
C ASN A 355 -6.28 -1.36 -7.13
N ARG A 356 -6.47 -1.54 -5.82
CA ARG A 356 -6.77 -2.86 -5.22
C ARG A 356 -8.14 -3.37 -5.67
N ALA A 357 -9.14 -2.48 -5.72
CA ALA A 357 -10.47 -2.80 -6.24
C ALA A 357 -10.43 -3.11 -7.75
N LEU A 358 -9.61 -2.38 -8.52
CA LEU A 358 -9.41 -2.62 -9.94
C LEU A 358 -8.76 -3.97 -10.23
N VAL A 359 -7.68 -4.32 -9.53
CA VAL A 359 -7.05 -5.65 -9.67
C VAL A 359 -8.05 -6.80 -9.43
N LEU A 360 -8.96 -6.60 -8.48
CA LEU A 360 -9.94 -7.61 -8.10
C LEU A 360 -11.17 -7.64 -9.00
N GLU A 361 -11.22 -6.83 -10.08
CA GLU A 361 -12.09 -6.75 -11.26
C GLU A 361 -13.37 -7.64 -11.32
N LYS A 362 -13.25 -8.95 -11.02
CA LYS A 362 -14.38 -9.91 -10.99
C LYS A 362 -15.26 -9.81 -9.75
N ASP A 363 -14.68 -9.46 -8.60
CA ASP A 363 -15.41 -9.24 -7.35
C ASP A 363 -14.59 -8.34 -6.41
N PRO A 364 -14.62 -7.00 -6.58
CA PRO A 364 -13.95 -6.07 -5.66
C PRO A 364 -14.43 -6.18 -4.21
N ALA A 365 -15.57 -6.86 -3.96
CA ALA A 365 -16.01 -7.17 -2.60
C ALA A 365 -15.19 -8.28 -1.92
N ASP A 366 -14.36 -9.03 -2.66
CA ASP A 366 -13.50 -10.08 -2.13
C ASP A 366 -12.55 -9.58 -1.06
N GLU A 367 -11.94 -8.41 -1.27
CA GLU A 367 -11.00 -7.83 -0.32
C GLU A 367 -11.64 -7.71 1.07
N TYR A 368 -12.77 -6.99 1.13
CA TYR A 368 -13.47 -6.72 2.37
C TYR A 368 -14.12 -7.99 2.94
N ARG A 369 -14.72 -8.82 2.08
CA ARG A 369 -15.37 -10.08 2.47
C ARG A 369 -14.37 -11.01 3.14
N ALA A 370 -13.25 -11.31 2.48
CA ALA A 370 -12.25 -12.24 2.99
C ALA A 370 -11.53 -11.69 4.23
N ALA A 371 -11.30 -10.37 4.30
CA ALA A 371 -10.71 -9.76 5.48
C ALA A 371 -11.62 -9.89 6.71
N THR A 372 -12.94 -9.77 6.52
CA THR A 372 -13.91 -9.80 7.63
C THR A 372 -14.53 -11.16 7.90
N GLU A 373 -14.28 -12.15 7.04
CA GLU A 373 -14.81 -13.51 7.16
C GLU A 373 -14.40 -14.17 8.48
N GLY A 374 -15.38 -14.73 9.19
CA GLY A 374 -15.17 -15.41 10.47
C GLY A 374 -14.99 -14.48 11.67
N LEU A 375 -14.94 -13.15 11.49
CA LEU A 375 -14.86 -12.21 12.62
C LEU A 375 -16.19 -12.15 13.38
N VAL A 376 -16.16 -12.63 14.62
CA VAL A 376 -17.28 -12.57 15.57
C VAL A 376 -17.22 -11.26 16.35
N THR A 377 -17.61 -10.17 15.70
CA THR A 377 -17.71 -8.84 16.33
C THR A 377 -18.97 -8.11 15.89
N GLN A 378 -19.51 -7.28 16.79
CA GLN A 378 -20.59 -6.33 16.48
C GLN A 378 -20.06 -4.94 16.11
N MET A 379 -18.76 -4.72 16.29
CA MET A 379 -18.11 -3.46 15.96
C MET A 379 -18.21 -3.16 14.45
N PRO A 380 -18.50 -1.91 14.05
CA PRO A 380 -18.47 -1.52 12.65
C PRO A 380 -17.05 -1.59 12.08
N ILE A 381 -16.94 -2.11 10.86
CA ILE A 381 -15.74 -2.04 10.01
C ILE A 381 -16.22 -1.36 8.73
N VAL A 382 -15.73 -0.15 8.47
CA VAL A 382 -16.34 0.76 7.49
C VAL A 382 -15.33 1.68 6.85
N GLY A 383 -15.60 2.11 5.62
CA GLY A 383 -14.80 3.13 4.96
C GLY A 383 -15.01 3.13 3.46
N PHE A 384 -13.99 3.49 2.69
CA PHE A 384 -14.15 3.76 1.26
C PHE A 384 -12.87 3.49 0.47
N GLN A 385 -13.03 3.43 -0.85
CA GLN A 385 -11.93 3.32 -1.81
C GLN A 385 -11.34 4.71 -2.12
N THR A 386 -10.01 4.84 -2.02
CA THR A 386 -9.27 6.10 -2.00
C THR A 386 -8.23 6.15 -3.12
N TYR A 387 -7.74 7.35 -3.47
CA TYR A 387 -6.62 7.51 -4.43
C TYR A 387 -5.24 7.53 -3.76
N GLY A 388 -5.20 7.48 -2.44
CA GLY A 388 -3.96 7.35 -1.69
C GLY A 388 -4.23 7.45 -0.21
N GLU A 389 -3.57 6.63 0.58
CA GLU A 389 -3.88 6.41 1.98
C GLU A 389 -2.88 7.12 2.88
N ILE A 390 -3.32 7.50 4.08
CA ILE A 390 -2.49 8.23 5.03
C ILE A 390 -2.39 7.40 6.31
N ALA A 391 -1.16 7.15 6.75
CA ALA A 391 -0.87 6.55 8.05
C ALA A 391 0.59 6.83 8.47
N PRO A 392 0.94 6.72 9.76
CA PRO A 392 2.34 6.75 10.20
C PRO A 392 3.13 5.52 9.72
N ARG A 393 4.42 5.70 9.41
CA ARG A 393 5.38 4.61 9.10
C ARG A 393 5.77 3.79 10.34
N GLY A 394 4.79 3.10 10.91
CA GLY A 394 4.93 2.35 12.16
C GLY A 394 4.68 3.20 13.42
N PRO A 395 4.76 2.60 14.62
CA PRO A 395 4.25 3.21 15.86
C PRO A 395 4.89 4.55 16.27
N ALA A 396 6.14 4.79 15.86
CA ALA A 396 6.89 6.02 16.10
C ALA A 396 7.30 6.73 14.79
N GLY A 397 6.69 6.34 13.67
CA GLY A 397 7.02 6.87 12.35
C GLY A 397 6.31 8.19 12.07
N ASP A 398 6.88 8.97 11.16
CA ASP A 398 6.23 10.16 10.63
C ASP A 398 4.99 9.76 9.79
N PRO A 399 3.97 10.62 9.72
CA PRO A 399 2.87 10.47 8.77
C PRO A 399 3.38 10.34 7.34
N PHE A 400 2.79 9.40 6.60
CA PHE A 400 3.19 9.10 5.24
C PHE A 400 1.96 8.93 4.34
N TYR A 401 2.14 9.28 3.07
CA TYR A 401 1.13 9.16 2.03
C TYR A 401 1.48 7.96 1.14
N TYR A 402 0.61 6.97 1.09
CA TYR A 402 0.83 5.69 0.44
C TYR A 402 0.01 5.53 -0.84
N SER A 403 0.49 4.64 -1.70
CA SER A 403 -0.16 4.17 -2.92
C SER A 403 -0.31 2.66 -2.85
N CYS A 404 -1.32 2.10 -3.52
CA CYS A 404 -1.59 0.67 -3.57
C CYS A 404 -1.68 -0.03 -2.19
N THR A 405 -2.10 0.67 -1.14
CA THR A 405 -2.18 0.13 0.22
C THR A 405 -3.62 -0.01 0.73
N LEU A 406 -3.75 -0.72 1.85
CA LEU A 406 -4.89 -0.73 2.75
C LEU A 406 -4.40 -0.24 4.12
N VAL A 407 -5.06 0.80 4.64
CA VAL A 407 -4.95 1.25 6.02
C VAL A 407 -6.21 0.86 6.78
N THR A 408 -6.06 0.13 7.88
CA THR A 408 -7.15 -0.07 8.86
C THR A 408 -6.79 0.61 10.17
N LEU A 409 -7.75 1.36 10.72
CA LEU A 409 -7.59 2.13 11.95
C LEU A 409 -8.71 1.78 12.93
N LEU A 410 -8.36 1.06 13.99
CA LEU A 410 -9.22 0.77 15.14
C LEU A 410 -9.28 1.98 16.05
N LEU A 411 -10.48 2.38 16.46
CA LEU A 411 -10.73 3.49 17.36
C LEU A 411 -11.52 3.02 18.59
N GLY A 412 -11.21 3.60 19.74
CA GLY A 412 -11.88 3.37 21.02
C GLY A 412 -11.52 4.43 22.06
N GLU A 413 -11.87 4.17 23.31
CA GLU A 413 -11.63 5.09 24.43
C GLU A 413 -10.86 4.37 25.54
N VAL A 414 -10.01 5.08 26.29
CA VAL A 414 -9.41 4.56 27.53
C VAL A 414 -10.53 4.30 28.54
N PRO A 415 -10.71 3.06 29.05
CA PRO A 415 -11.70 2.79 30.08
C PRO A 415 -11.34 3.53 31.37
N ARG A 416 -12.31 4.26 31.98
CA ARG A 416 -12.12 4.72 33.37
C ARG A 416 -12.14 3.51 34.31
N PRO A 417 -11.22 3.40 35.28
CA PRO A 417 -11.28 2.34 36.27
C PRO A 417 -12.54 2.53 37.11
N THR A 418 -13.57 1.76 36.80
CA THR A 418 -14.79 1.64 37.61
C THR A 418 -14.80 0.22 38.18
N GLY A 419 -14.91 0.11 39.51
CA GLY A 419 -14.69 -1.12 40.28
C GLY A 419 -15.68 -2.27 40.05
N LEU A 420 -16.46 -2.24 38.96
CA LEU A 420 -17.46 -3.24 38.58
C LEU A 420 -17.24 -3.80 37.15
N ALA A 421 -16.19 -3.40 36.44
CA ALA A 421 -15.95 -3.74 35.03
C ALA A 421 -15.09 -5.00 34.79
N ALA A 422 -14.74 -5.78 35.81
CA ALA A 422 -13.78 -6.89 35.66
C ALA A 422 -14.36 -8.11 34.91
N ASP A 423 -15.62 -8.47 35.16
CA ASP A 423 -16.16 -9.76 34.68
C ASP A 423 -16.62 -9.72 33.21
N ALA A 424 -17.19 -8.60 32.75
CA ALA A 424 -17.58 -8.42 31.35
C ALA A 424 -16.37 -8.16 30.43
N ALA A 425 -15.38 -7.39 30.92
CA ALA A 425 -14.12 -7.19 30.21
C ALA A 425 -13.33 -8.51 30.08
N SER A 426 -13.38 -9.39 31.10
CA SER A 426 -12.74 -10.71 31.09
C SER A 426 -13.32 -11.66 30.02
N ALA A 427 -14.65 -11.69 29.86
CA ALA A 427 -15.29 -12.53 28.85
C ALA A 427 -14.99 -12.07 27.40
N ILE A 428 -15.00 -10.75 27.16
CA ILE A 428 -14.67 -10.15 25.86
C ILE A 428 -13.18 -10.28 25.56
N SER A 429 -12.31 -10.07 26.56
CA SER A 429 -10.87 -10.29 26.47
C SER A 429 -10.53 -11.73 26.10
N THR A 430 -11.26 -12.72 26.65
CA THR A 430 -11.07 -14.13 26.32
C THR A 430 -11.47 -14.46 24.86
N ALA A 431 -12.56 -13.87 24.36
CA ALA A 431 -12.96 -14.01 22.95
C ALA A 431 -11.96 -13.34 22.00
N ASN A 432 -11.43 -12.18 22.36
CA ASN A 432 -10.42 -11.46 21.60
C ASN A 432 -9.06 -12.16 21.62
N LEU A 433 -8.67 -12.76 22.76
CA LEU A 433 -7.48 -13.62 22.84
C LEU A 433 -7.61 -14.85 21.94
N LYS A 434 -8.81 -15.44 21.82
CA LYS A 434 -9.06 -16.51 20.85
C LYS A 434 -8.94 -16.02 19.41
N LEU A 435 -9.54 -14.87 19.09
CA LEU A 435 -9.40 -14.23 17.77
C LEU A 435 -7.94 -13.91 17.46
N ARG A 436 -7.17 -13.41 18.44
CA ARG A 436 -5.74 -13.11 18.30
C ARG A 436 -4.91 -14.36 18.10
N ASN A 437 -5.18 -15.43 18.85
CA ASN A 437 -4.52 -16.72 18.65
C ASN A 437 -4.87 -17.33 17.29
N GLN A 438 -6.12 -17.19 16.84
CA GLN A 438 -6.54 -17.62 15.52
C GLN A 438 -5.87 -16.80 14.42
N ALA A 439 -5.81 -15.47 14.58
CA ALA A 439 -5.13 -14.56 13.67
C ALA A 439 -3.63 -14.85 13.57
N LEU A 440 -2.99 -15.09 14.71
CA LEU A 440 -1.58 -15.49 14.78
C LEU A 440 -1.37 -16.85 14.11
N ALA A 441 -2.28 -17.82 14.33
CA ALA A 441 -2.20 -19.13 13.69
C ALA A 441 -2.40 -19.06 12.18
N GLU A 442 -3.36 -18.26 11.70
CA GLU A 442 -3.60 -18.03 10.28
C GLU A 442 -2.44 -17.26 9.63
N SER A 443 -1.90 -16.25 10.30
CA SER A 443 -0.73 -15.51 9.84
C SER A 443 0.53 -16.39 9.80
N LEU A 444 0.71 -17.24 10.83
CA LEU A 444 1.78 -18.21 10.89
C LEU A 444 1.64 -19.24 9.76
N LYS A 445 0.43 -19.73 9.51
CA LYS A 445 0.17 -20.67 8.41
C LYS A 445 0.43 -20.02 7.05
N ALA A 446 -0.05 -18.80 6.82
CA ALA A 446 0.22 -18.08 5.58
C ALA A 446 1.72 -17.84 5.37
N ALA A 447 2.46 -17.48 6.42
CA ALA A 447 3.91 -17.34 6.37
C ALA A 447 4.62 -18.69 6.13
N GLN A 448 4.08 -19.79 6.65
CA GLN A 448 4.59 -21.15 6.37
C GLN A 448 4.35 -21.56 4.91
N ASP A 449 3.15 -21.31 4.39
CA ASP A 449 2.79 -21.59 3.00
C ASP A 449 3.65 -20.76 2.03
N GLU A 450 3.87 -19.48 2.35
CA GLU A 450 4.76 -18.58 1.60
C GLU A 450 6.22 -19.06 1.66
N LEU A 451 6.71 -19.48 2.83
CA LEU A 451 8.04 -20.06 2.98
C LEU A 451 8.19 -21.36 2.18
N GLU A 452 7.15 -22.19 2.10
CA GLU A 452 7.14 -23.43 1.32
C GLU A 452 7.18 -23.13 -0.19
N GLN A 453 6.40 -22.15 -0.65
CA GLN A 453 6.46 -21.66 -2.04
C GLN A 453 7.83 -21.09 -2.40
N LEU A 454 8.44 -20.29 -1.52
CA LEU A 454 9.78 -19.76 -1.72
C LEU A 454 10.84 -20.87 -1.73
N ARG A 455 10.69 -21.91 -0.89
CA ARG A 455 11.55 -23.10 -0.92
C ARG A 455 11.40 -23.90 -2.22
N LEU A 456 10.19 -24.03 -2.75
CA LEU A 456 9.94 -24.67 -4.04
C LEU A 456 10.60 -23.87 -5.17
N LYS A 457 10.37 -22.55 -5.22
CA LYS A 457 11.03 -21.64 -6.20
C LYS A 457 12.56 -21.68 -6.08
N LEU A 458 13.10 -21.73 -4.86
CA LEU A 458 14.53 -21.88 -4.62
C LEU A 458 15.04 -23.24 -5.11
N SER A 459 14.32 -24.34 -4.82
CA SER A 459 14.65 -25.69 -5.29
C SER A 459 14.59 -25.78 -6.82
N GLU A 460 13.63 -25.14 -7.47
CA GLU A 460 13.53 -25.03 -8.92
C GLU A 460 14.70 -24.22 -9.49
N SER A 461 15.01 -23.07 -8.90
CA SER A 461 16.17 -22.25 -9.25
C SER A 461 17.49 -23.01 -9.10
N GLU A 462 17.68 -23.74 -8.00
CA GLU A 462 18.84 -24.62 -7.78
C GLU A 462 18.88 -25.80 -8.76
N SER A 463 17.72 -26.34 -9.15
CA SER A 463 17.61 -27.41 -10.14
C SER A 463 17.95 -26.89 -11.54
N VAL A 464 17.49 -25.70 -11.89
CA VAL A 464 17.87 -25.00 -13.13
C VAL A 464 19.35 -24.66 -13.11
N ALA A 465 19.91 -24.17 -12.01
CA ALA A 465 21.34 -23.93 -11.86
C ALA A 465 22.16 -25.23 -12.00
N ARG A 466 21.68 -26.35 -11.42
CA ARG A 466 22.28 -27.69 -11.58
C ARG A 466 22.19 -28.22 -13.01
N LEU A 467 21.07 -28.03 -13.70
CA LEU A 467 20.88 -28.40 -15.11
C LEU A 467 21.77 -27.54 -16.03
N THR A 468 21.92 -26.26 -15.73
CA THR A 468 22.81 -25.34 -16.45
C THR A 468 24.28 -25.71 -16.24
N MET A 469 24.66 -26.11 -15.02
CA MET A 469 25.96 -26.70 -14.69
C MET A 469 26.20 -28.02 -15.44
N HIS A 470 25.23 -28.94 -15.46
CA HIS A 470 25.34 -30.21 -16.19
C HIS A 470 25.50 -30.00 -17.70
N GLY A 471 24.71 -29.10 -18.30
CA GLY A 471 24.85 -28.72 -19.70
C GLY A 471 26.22 -28.10 -20.01
N ARG A 472 26.72 -27.24 -19.13
CA ARG A 472 28.08 -26.66 -19.25
C ARG A 472 29.18 -27.73 -19.15
N THR A 473 29.05 -28.70 -18.24
CA THR A 473 30.02 -29.79 -18.07
C THR A 473 30.02 -30.76 -19.25
N GLU A 474 28.85 -31.16 -19.76
CA GLU A 474 28.74 -32.03 -20.93
C GLU A 474 29.26 -31.34 -22.19
N GLN A 475 28.89 -30.07 -22.41
CA GLN A 475 29.39 -29.25 -23.52
C GLN A 475 30.92 -29.04 -23.42
N ARG A 476 31.44 -28.84 -22.21
CA ARG A 476 32.89 -28.74 -21.93
C ARG A 476 33.62 -30.04 -22.24
N LEU A 477 33.07 -31.20 -21.89
CA LEU A 477 33.62 -32.52 -22.23
C LEU A 477 33.60 -32.78 -23.74
N ARG A 478 32.50 -32.44 -24.43
CA ARG A 478 32.39 -32.54 -25.90
C ARG A 478 33.44 -31.67 -26.61
N TYR A 479 33.59 -30.41 -26.20
CA TYR A 479 34.62 -29.54 -26.76
C TYR A 479 36.03 -30.01 -26.42
N ARG A 480 36.25 -30.62 -25.24
CA ARG A 480 37.57 -31.16 -24.89
C ARG A 480 37.92 -32.38 -25.73
N ALA A 481 36.95 -33.27 -25.96
CA ALA A 481 37.11 -34.44 -26.83
C ALA A 481 37.41 -34.00 -28.28
N LEU A 482 36.65 -33.03 -28.81
CA LEU A 482 36.89 -32.48 -30.15
C LEU A 482 38.27 -31.81 -30.26
N ALA A 483 38.68 -31.05 -29.24
CA ALA A 483 39.99 -30.40 -29.22
C ALA A 483 41.14 -31.42 -29.15
N LEU A 484 40.95 -32.54 -28.43
CA LEU A 484 41.91 -33.64 -28.38
C LEU A 484 42.00 -34.41 -29.70
N ASP A 485 40.86 -34.66 -30.36
CA ASP A 485 40.79 -35.30 -31.67
C ASP A 485 41.58 -34.50 -32.72
N LEU A 486 41.30 -33.19 -32.81
CA LEU A 486 42.04 -32.27 -33.67
C LEU A 486 43.52 -32.16 -33.31
N LEU A 487 43.86 -32.28 -32.02
CA LEU A 487 45.25 -32.31 -31.59
C LEU A 487 45.95 -33.58 -32.04
N CYS A 488 45.31 -34.75 -31.93
CA CYS A 488 45.84 -36.00 -32.47
C CYS A 488 46.04 -35.87 -34.00
N GLU A 489 45.08 -35.30 -34.73
CA GLU A 489 45.24 -35.03 -36.16
C GLU A 489 46.41 -34.10 -36.47
N ILE A 490 46.63 -33.04 -35.67
CA ILE A 490 47.82 -32.18 -35.81
C ILE A 490 49.09 -32.98 -35.61
N LEU A 491 49.13 -33.84 -34.58
CA LEU A 491 50.29 -34.66 -34.27
C LEU A 491 50.53 -35.71 -35.36
N ASP A 492 49.49 -36.27 -35.97
CA ASP A 492 49.61 -37.30 -37.01
C ASP A 492 49.97 -36.70 -38.38
N SER A 493 49.42 -35.54 -38.72
CA SER A 493 49.60 -34.91 -40.05
C SER A 493 50.75 -33.91 -40.11
N ARG A 494 51.11 -33.28 -38.98
CA ARG A 494 51.99 -32.10 -38.92
C ARG A 494 52.99 -32.14 -37.77
N PHE A 495 53.37 -33.32 -37.27
CA PHE A 495 54.34 -33.47 -36.17
C PHE A 495 55.64 -32.65 -36.37
N ASN A 496 56.15 -32.62 -37.60
CA ASN A 496 57.36 -31.88 -37.96
C ASN A 496 57.18 -30.35 -38.00
N ASP A 497 55.95 -29.86 -38.23
CA ASP A 497 55.63 -28.43 -38.20
C ASP A 497 55.45 -27.91 -36.76
N VAL A 498 55.02 -28.77 -35.83
CA VAL A 498 54.93 -28.44 -34.39
C VAL A 498 56.31 -28.07 -33.81
N ARG A 499 57.41 -28.60 -34.38
CA ARG A 499 58.78 -28.18 -34.06
C ARG A 499 59.16 -26.78 -34.58
N ARG A 500 58.42 -26.23 -35.54
CA ARG A 500 58.75 -24.96 -36.23
C ARG A 500 57.90 -23.76 -35.79
N VAL A 501 56.91 -23.93 -34.90
CA VAL A 501 56.21 -22.81 -34.27
C VAL A 501 57.06 -22.24 -33.12
N ALA A 502 58.23 -21.72 -33.46
CA ALA A 502 59.08 -20.93 -32.57
C ALA A 502 59.19 -19.52 -33.16
N ILE A 503 58.71 -18.52 -32.42
CA ILE A 503 59.18 -17.16 -32.64
C ILE A 503 60.65 -17.16 -32.21
N LYS A 504 61.51 -16.66 -33.08
CA LYS A 504 62.97 -16.65 -32.92
C LYS A 504 63.35 -15.93 -31.62
N GLY A 505 63.72 -16.66 -30.58
CA GLY A 505 64.26 -16.09 -29.34
C GLY A 505 64.06 -16.87 -28.03
N ASP A 506 63.02 -17.70 -27.90
CA ASP A 506 62.73 -18.38 -26.63
C ASP A 506 62.84 -19.91 -26.70
N ALA A 507 63.22 -20.53 -25.59
CA ALA A 507 63.28 -21.98 -25.44
C ALA A 507 61.89 -22.60 -25.71
N LEU A 508 61.87 -23.71 -26.48
CA LEU A 508 60.69 -24.47 -26.88
C LEU A 508 59.71 -24.71 -25.71
N ARG A 509 58.70 -23.85 -25.60
CA ARG A 509 57.51 -24.07 -24.79
C ARG A 509 56.30 -23.66 -25.60
N LEU A 510 55.55 -24.64 -26.11
CA LEU A 510 54.19 -24.41 -26.58
C LEU A 510 53.40 -23.86 -25.39
N ASN A 511 53.14 -22.55 -25.39
CA ASN A 511 52.22 -21.99 -24.40
C ASN A 511 50.78 -22.36 -24.79
N LYS A 512 49.90 -22.42 -23.78
CA LYS A 512 48.54 -22.92 -23.92
C LYS A 512 47.72 -22.19 -24.99
N SER A 513 47.97 -20.89 -25.16
CA SER A 513 47.35 -20.06 -26.19
C SER A 513 47.83 -20.40 -27.60
N GLY A 514 49.10 -20.77 -27.77
CA GLY A 514 49.64 -21.24 -29.06
C GLY A 514 49.03 -22.57 -29.48
N LEU A 515 48.88 -23.50 -28.53
CA LEU A 515 48.21 -24.79 -28.77
C LEU A 515 46.72 -24.58 -29.16
N ALA A 516 46.02 -23.71 -28.43
CA ALA A 516 44.63 -23.38 -28.74
C ALA A 516 44.45 -22.77 -30.14
N ARG A 517 45.38 -21.93 -30.60
CA ARG A 517 45.35 -21.37 -31.97
C ARG A 517 45.54 -22.44 -33.04
N LEU A 518 46.41 -23.42 -32.82
CA LEU A 518 46.61 -24.52 -33.77
C LEU A 518 45.37 -25.40 -33.88
N ILE A 519 44.71 -25.68 -32.75
CA ILE A 519 43.45 -26.43 -32.72
C ILE A 519 42.33 -25.63 -33.41
N ASP A 520 42.22 -24.33 -33.16
CA ASP A 520 41.26 -23.46 -33.86
C ASP A 520 41.49 -23.42 -35.37
N GLU A 521 42.75 -23.31 -35.80
CA GLU A 521 43.11 -23.32 -37.23
C GLU A 521 42.73 -24.65 -37.90
N GLN A 522 42.89 -25.77 -37.20
CA GLN A 522 42.56 -27.09 -37.73
C GLN A 522 41.06 -27.35 -37.74
N HIS A 523 40.35 -26.89 -36.71
CA HIS A 523 38.90 -26.88 -36.72
C HIS A 523 38.36 -26.10 -37.91
N ARG A 524 38.92 -24.90 -38.21
CA ARG A 524 38.56 -24.11 -39.40
C ARG A 524 38.79 -24.88 -40.70
N ARG A 525 39.90 -25.60 -40.81
CA ARG A 525 40.19 -26.40 -42.01
C ARG A 525 39.22 -27.57 -42.17
N ARG A 526 38.83 -28.23 -41.07
CA ARG A 526 37.97 -29.42 -41.08
C ARG A 526 36.49 -29.08 -41.23
N HIS A 527 36.05 -27.96 -40.67
CA HIS A 527 34.63 -27.62 -40.51
C HIS A 527 34.22 -26.27 -41.13
N ASP A 528 35.14 -25.56 -41.79
CA ASP A 528 34.94 -24.22 -42.37
C ASP A 528 34.38 -23.18 -41.38
N ALA A 529 34.68 -23.37 -40.09
CA ALA A 529 34.20 -22.55 -38.99
C ALA A 529 35.23 -22.48 -37.85
N PRO A 530 35.33 -21.37 -37.11
CA PRO A 530 36.17 -21.30 -35.92
C PRO A 530 35.71 -22.33 -34.87
N PHE A 531 36.62 -22.69 -33.97
CA PHE A 531 36.29 -23.52 -32.83
C PHE A 531 35.20 -22.83 -31.98
N PRO A 532 34.21 -23.56 -31.43
CA PRO A 532 33.09 -22.96 -30.69
C PRO A 532 33.45 -22.15 -29.43
N LEU A 533 34.71 -22.20 -28.99
CA LEU A 533 35.25 -21.46 -27.85
C LEU A 533 36.28 -20.45 -28.33
N THR A 534 36.36 -19.29 -27.68
CA THR A 534 37.45 -18.33 -27.91
C THR A 534 38.81 -18.96 -27.61
N ILE A 535 39.88 -18.43 -28.20
CA ILE A 535 41.25 -18.90 -27.96
C ILE A 535 41.61 -18.94 -26.46
N ALA A 536 41.14 -17.96 -25.68
CA ALA A 536 41.38 -17.91 -24.24
C ALA A 536 40.62 -19.03 -23.49
N GLN A 537 39.36 -19.29 -23.86
CA GLN A 537 38.54 -20.36 -23.28
C GLN A 537 39.08 -21.75 -23.66
N LEU A 538 39.47 -21.94 -24.91
CA LEU A 538 40.09 -23.18 -25.39
C LEU A 538 41.44 -23.45 -24.71
N ALA A 539 42.28 -22.42 -24.53
CA ALA A 539 43.55 -22.55 -23.80
C ALA A 539 43.34 -22.97 -22.32
N ARG A 540 42.27 -22.48 -21.67
CA ARG A 540 41.88 -22.92 -20.32
C ARG A 540 41.39 -24.37 -20.33
N LEU A 541 40.57 -24.75 -21.31
CA LEU A 541 40.03 -26.10 -21.47
C LEU A 541 41.13 -27.18 -21.58
N LEU A 542 42.25 -26.84 -22.20
CA LEU A 542 43.39 -27.74 -22.44
C LEU A 542 44.36 -27.84 -21.24
N SER A 543 44.11 -27.13 -20.14
CA SER A 543 44.97 -27.18 -18.96
C SER A 543 44.70 -28.42 -18.09
N PRO A 544 45.73 -29.12 -17.58
CA PRO A 544 45.51 -30.13 -16.55
C PRO A 544 45.23 -29.46 -15.19
N GLY A 545 44.07 -29.75 -14.59
CA GLY A 545 43.77 -29.44 -13.18
C GLY A 545 42.66 -28.43 -12.88
N MET A 546 41.43 -28.63 -13.37
CA MET A 546 40.25 -27.87 -12.90
C MET A 546 38.97 -28.71 -12.94
N ASP A 547 38.94 -29.81 -12.18
CA ASP A 547 37.73 -30.60 -11.88
C ASP A 547 37.22 -30.29 -10.45
N GLN A 548 37.14 -29.00 -10.06
CA GLN A 548 36.65 -28.57 -8.74
C GLN A 548 35.75 -27.31 -8.74
N GLU A 549 35.18 -26.92 -9.87
CA GLU A 549 34.01 -26.03 -9.92
C GLU A 549 32.85 -26.81 -10.52
#